data_AF-A0A1A8BC16-F1
#
_entry.id   AF-A0A1A8BC16-F1
#
_cell.length_a   1.000
_cell.length_b   1.000
_cell.length_c   1.000
_cell.angle_alpha   90.00
_cell.angle_beta   90.00
_cell.angle_gamma   90.00
#
_symmetry.space_group_name_H-M   'P 1'
#
loop_
_entity.id
_entity.type
_entity.pdbx_description
1 polymer ?
#
loop_
_entity_poly.entity_id
_entity_poly.type
_entity_poly.pdbx_seq_one_letter_code
_entity_poly.pdbx_strand_id
1 'polypeptide(L)'
;MVLLLMSKKPPPLTRFRLKPTIGSLVSPNCRISLGPPPIETAFAQEVTKAQSDKFYKEKYNREKGKSSYTSMETLPEVEHAMEVSKNQSEVSYRRGKEELHHYNVVPDRPDFISAANAAKLASDVAYKSNTQQPVYSDGSVLTRNDILHAREVSKLASQVKYRESFERGLRGQKPCYNPLDCLSFRHTQAAAALASQ
;
A
#
# COMPACT_ATOMS: atom_id res chain seq x y z
N MET A 1 19.92 -61.48 -38.01
CA MET A 1 20.23 -62.13 -36.72
C MET A 1 20.51 -61.06 -35.70
N VAL A 2 19.67 -61.01 -34.67
CA VAL A 2 19.66 -60.02 -33.59
C VAL A 2 20.80 -60.34 -32.62
N LEU A 3 21.74 -59.43 -32.42
CA LEU A 3 22.76 -59.54 -31.36
C LEU A 3 22.31 -58.67 -30.17
N LEU A 4 21.74 -59.36 -29.19
CA LEU A 4 21.23 -58.86 -27.92
C LEU A 4 22.39 -58.47 -26.99
N LEU A 5 22.79 -57.18 -26.98
CA LEU A 5 23.76 -56.66 -26.02
C LEU A 5 23.08 -56.46 -24.66
N MET A 6 23.34 -57.40 -23.76
CA MET A 6 22.90 -57.42 -22.37
C MET A 6 23.35 -56.15 -21.62
N SER A 7 22.36 -55.40 -21.12
CA SER A 7 22.53 -54.27 -20.20
C SER A 7 23.02 -54.77 -18.83
N LYS A 8 24.32 -54.67 -18.55
CA LYS A 8 24.86 -54.88 -17.20
C LYS A 8 24.66 -53.62 -16.35
N LYS A 9 23.63 -53.64 -15.51
CA LYS A 9 23.36 -52.64 -14.46
C LYS A 9 24.51 -52.66 -13.44
N PRO A 10 25.19 -51.53 -13.13
CA PRO A 10 26.19 -51.49 -12.08
C PRO A 10 25.52 -51.55 -10.69
N PRO A 11 26.16 -52.22 -9.69
CA PRO A 11 25.59 -52.34 -8.34
C PRO A 11 25.57 -50.98 -7.62
N PRO A 12 24.62 -50.74 -6.69
CA PRO A 12 24.55 -49.49 -5.96
C PRO A 12 25.75 -49.35 -5.01
N LEU A 13 26.43 -48.22 -5.06
CA LEU A 13 27.46 -47.86 -4.09
C LEU A 13 26.81 -47.76 -2.70
N THR A 14 27.14 -48.71 -1.84
CA THR A 14 26.80 -48.65 -0.41
C THR A 14 27.46 -47.42 0.20
N ARG A 15 26.63 -46.52 0.72
CA ARG A 15 27.05 -45.29 1.38
C ARG A 15 27.83 -45.64 2.65
N PHE A 16 29.17 -45.72 2.55
CA PHE A 16 30.04 -45.82 3.71
C PHE A 16 29.90 -44.54 4.54
N ARG A 17 29.11 -44.62 5.61
CA ARG A 17 28.94 -43.53 6.58
C ARG A 17 30.17 -43.54 7.48
N LEU A 18 31.22 -42.80 7.11
CA LEU A 18 32.33 -42.52 8.02
C LEU A 18 31.75 -41.78 9.24
N LYS A 19 31.89 -42.38 10.42
CA LYS A 19 31.49 -41.75 11.68
C LYS A 19 32.39 -40.53 11.93
N PRO A 20 31.83 -39.36 12.31
CA PRO A 20 32.65 -38.22 12.68
C PRO A 20 33.07 -38.42 14.14
N THR A 21 34.37 -38.59 14.36
CA THR A 21 34.94 -38.44 15.69
C THR A 21 36.16 -37.54 15.58
N ILE A 22 35.98 -36.34 16.12
CA ILE A 22 36.88 -35.54 16.96
C ILE A 22 36.70 -34.07 16.57
N GLY A 23 36.07 -33.33 17.49
CA GLY A 23 35.89 -31.89 17.35
C GLY A 23 37.22 -31.15 17.46
N SER A 24 37.35 -30.07 16.70
CA SER A 24 38.16 -28.94 17.10
C SER A 24 37.46 -27.66 16.67
N LEU A 25 37.43 -26.74 17.63
CA LEU A 25 36.85 -25.41 17.63
C LEU A 25 37.06 -24.64 16.31
N VAL A 26 35.97 -24.32 15.60
CA VAL A 26 35.98 -23.23 14.61
C VAL A 26 34.88 -22.25 15.01
N SER A 27 35.31 -21.03 15.35
CA SER A 27 34.45 -19.92 15.74
C SER A 27 33.40 -19.63 14.64
N PRO A 28 32.12 -19.42 14.96
CA PRO A 28 31.02 -19.37 13.98
C PRO A 28 31.07 -18.16 13.01
N ASN A 29 32.08 -17.29 13.10
CA ASN A 29 32.17 -16.05 12.32
C ASN A 29 33.41 -15.93 11.40
N CYS A 30 34.21 -16.97 11.23
CA CYS A 30 35.23 -16.96 10.18
C CYS A 30 34.61 -17.42 8.87
N ARG A 31 34.11 -16.48 8.05
CA ARG A 31 33.80 -16.76 6.65
C ARG A 31 35.12 -16.99 5.93
N ILE A 32 35.61 -18.22 5.93
CA ILE A 32 36.80 -18.63 5.19
C ILE A 32 36.52 -18.26 3.73
N SER A 33 37.17 -17.21 3.24
CA SER A 33 37.18 -16.90 1.81
C SER A 33 37.99 -17.99 1.13
N LEU A 34 37.33 -19.07 0.72
CA LEU A 34 37.98 -20.06 -0.15
C LEU A 34 38.42 -19.32 -1.40
N GLY A 35 39.73 -19.36 -1.66
CA GLY A 35 40.30 -18.89 -2.91
C GLY A 35 39.69 -19.63 -4.10
N PRO A 36 39.93 -19.15 -5.32
CA PRO A 36 39.39 -19.77 -6.52
C PRO A 36 39.75 -21.27 -6.56
N PRO A 37 38.81 -22.13 -6.99
CA PRO A 37 39.03 -23.56 -7.03
C PRO A 37 40.23 -23.90 -7.94
N PRO A 38 41.02 -24.94 -7.61
CA PRO A 38 42.10 -25.41 -8.48
C PRO A 38 41.63 -25.66 -9.91
N ILE A 39 42.49 -25.40 -10.91
CA ILE A 39 42.15 -25.47 -12.35
C ILE A 39 41.49 -26.80 -12.73
N GLU A 40 42.01 -27.92 -12.23
CA GLU A 40 41.46 -29.25 -12.51
C GLU A 40 40.04 -29.42 -11.96
N THR A 41 39.76 -28.85 -10.79
CA THR A 41 38.43 -28.89 -10.19
C THR A 41 37.46 -27.97 -10.91
N ALA A 42 37.92 -26.82 -11.41
CA ALA A 42 37.11 -25.93 -12.25
C ALA A 42 36.75 -26.61 -13.57
N PHE A 43 37.73 -27.27 -14.22
CA PHE A 43 37.50 -28.04 -15.45
C PHE A 43 36.53 -29.20 -15.22
N ALA A 44 36.68 -29.96 -14.13
CA ALA A 44 35.73 -31.02 -13.77
C ALA A 44 34.31 -30.48 -13.54
N GLN A 45 34.17 -29.30 -12.93
CA GLN A 45 32.88 -28.63 -12.77
C GLN A 45 32.28 -28.18 -14.11
N GLU A 46 33.08 -27.74 -15.07
CA GLU A 46 32.60 -27.39 -16.41
C GLU A 46 32.14 -28.61 -17.19
N VAL A 47 32.91 -29.70 -17.16
CA VAL A 47 32.56 -30.97 -17.80
C VAL A 47 31.25 -31.53 -17.23
N THR A 48 31.08 -31.52 -15.90
CA THR A 48 29.83 -31.98 -15.26
C THR A 48 28.64 -31.09 -15.59
N LYS A 49 28.82 -29.76 -15.71
CA LYS A 49 27.76 -28.84 -16.18
C LYS A 49 27.39 -29.13 -17.63
N ALA A 50 28.37 -29.37 -18.50
CA ALA A 50 28.14 -29.68 -19.91
C ALA A 50 27.41 -31.02 -20.11
N GLN A 51 27.68 -32.01 -19.26
CA GLN A 51 27.05 -33.34 -19.29
C GLN A 51 25.67 -33.39 -18.64
N SER A 52 25.24 -32.33 -17.94
CA SER A 52 23.97 -32.32 -17.22
C SER A 52 22.79 -31.96 -18.13
N ASP A 53 21.79 -32.83 -18.17
CA ASP A 53 20.55 -32.63 -18.93
C ASP A 53 19.83 -31.31 -18.62
N LYS A 54 19.92 -30.83 -17.36
CA LYS A 54 19.30 -29.57 -16.93
C LYS A 54 19.95 -28.38 -17.63
N PHE A 55 21.27 -28.28 -17.55
CA PHE A 55 22.03 -27.20 -18.18
C PHE A 55 21.94 -27.28 -19.71
N TYR A 56 21.89 -28.49 -20.28
CA TYR A 56 21.66 -28.69 -21.70
C TYR A 56 20.31 -28.10 -22.15
N LYS A 57 19.21 -28.40 -21.44
CA LYS A 57 17.88 -27.87 -21.78
C LYS A 57 17.77 -26.36 -21.58
N GLU A 58 18.36 -25.82 -20.52
CA GLU A 58 18.39 -24.38 -20.27
C GLU A 58 19.15 -23.63 -21.36
N LYS A 59 20.33 -24.14 -21.75
CA LYS A 59 21.12 -23.59 -22.86
C LYS A 59 20.34 -23.65 -24.18
N TYR A 60 19.75 -24.81 -24.49
CA TYR A 60 18.93 -24.99 -25.68
C TYR A 60 17.77 -23.99 -25.71
N ASN A 61 17.00 -23.83 -24.64
CA ASN A 61 15.90 -22.87 -24.61
C ASN A 61 16.36 -21.41 -24.74
N ARG A 62 17.53 -21.08 -24.18
CA ARG A 62 18.14 -19.75 -24.30
C ARG A 62 18.62 -19.46 -25.72
N GLU A 63 19.07 -20.47 -26.45
CA GLU A 63 19.64 -20.35 -27.80
C GLU A 63 18.64 -20.66 -28.90
N LYS A 64 17.54 -21.36 -28.60
CA LYS A 64 16.49 -21.72 -29.54
C LYS A 64 15.88 -20.44 -30.13
N GLY A 65 15.98 -20.32 -31.46
CA GLY A 65 15.52 -19.15 -32.21
C GLY A 65 16.56 -18.03 -32.36
N LYS A 66 17.74 -18.15 -31.77
CA LYS A 66 18.87 -17.24 -32.01
C LYS A 66 19.71 -17.83 -33.14
N SER A 67 19.55 -17.33 -34.35
CA SER A 67 20.49 -17.64 -35.43
C SER A 67 21.77 -16.83 -35.25
N SER A 68 22.89 -17.32 -35.78
CA SER A 68 24.13 -16.53 -35.89
C SER A 68 23.90 -15.17 -36.58
N TYR A 69 22.91 -15.11 -37.47
CA TYR A 69 22.48 -13.90 -38.16
C TYR A 69 21.72 -12.91 -37.24
N THR A 70 21.06 -13.39 -36.19
CA THR A 70 20.37 -12.53 -35.19
C THR A 70 21.37 -11.82 -34.27
N SER A 71 22.62 -12.29 -34.22
CA SER A 71 23.72 -11.71 -33.44
C SER A 71 24.58 -10.72 -34.23
N MET A 72 24.23 -10.41 -35.48
CA MET A 72 24.85 -9.32 -36.22
C MET A 72 24.63 -8.02 -35.43
N GLU A 73 25.69 -7.22 -35.27
CA GLU A 73 25.57 -5.85 -34.77
C GLU A 73 24.43 -5.17 -35.51
N THR A 74 23.49 -4.62 -34.75
CA THR A 74 22.34 -3.91 -35.29
C THR A 74 22.85 -2.87 -36.26
N LEU A 75 22.26 -2.81 -37.45
CA LEU A 75 22.65 -1.81 -38.44
C LEU A 75 22.62 -0.42 -37.77
N PRO A 76 23.60 0.46 -38.03
CA PRO A 76 23.68 1.76 -37.35
C PRO A 76 22.40 2.60 -37.54
N GLU A 77 21.69 2.37 -38.64
CA GLU A 77 20.37 2.97 -38.90
C GLU A 77 19.30 2.49 -37.92
N VAL A 78 19.27 1.19 -37.60
CA VAL A 78 18.32 0.60 -36.65
C VAL A 78 18.66 1.05 -35.23
N GLU A 79 19.94 1.11 -34.87
CA GLU A 79 20.39 1.66 -33.60
C GLU A 79 19.94 3.11 -33.42
N HIS A 80 20.19 3.93 -34.44
CA HIS A 80 19.75 5.32 -34.44
C HIS A 80 18.22 5.45 -34.32
N ALA A 81 17.45 4.64 -35.05
CA ALA A 81 15.99 4.63 -34.96
C ALA A 81 15.50 4.23 -33.56
N MET A 82 16.15 3.27 -32.91
CA MET A 82 15.84 2.88 -31.52
C MET A 82 16.14 4.02 -30.53
N GLU A 83 17.26 4.71 -30.68
CA GLU A 83 17.61 5.86 -29.83
C GLU A 83 16.64 7.03 -30.01
N VAL A 84 16.32 7.36 -31.26
CA VAL A 84 15.34 8.42 -31.59
C VAL A 84 13.98 8.08 -30.99
N SER A 85 13.51 6.83 -31.13
CA SER A 85 12.24 6.36 -30.54
C SER A 85 12.25 6.46 -29.01
N LYS A 86 13.35 6.06 -28.36
CA LYS A 86 13.53 6.18 -26.90
C LYS A 86 13.50 7.63 -26.43
N ASN A 87 14.10 8.54 -27.21
CA ASN A 87 14.14 9.97 -26.89
C ASN A 87 12.81 10.68 -27.17
N GLN A 88 12.06 10.23 -28.19
CA GLN A 88 10.71 10.71 -28.50
C GLN A 88 9.64 10.16 -27.55
N SER A 89 9.94 9.13 -26.77
CA SER A 89 8.99 8.55 -25.82
C SER A 89 8.51 9.59 -24.81
N GLU A 90 7.20 9.68 -24.64
CA GLU A 90 6.60 10.59 -23.67
C GLU A 90 7.04 10.29 -22.22
N VAL A 91 7.38 9.04 -21.92
CA VAL A 91 7.84 8.60 -20.59
C VAL A 91 9.22 9.16 -20.27
N SER A 92 10.16 9.14 -21.24
CA SER A 92 11.49 9.72 -21.04
C SER A 92 11.42 11.24 -20.96
N TYR A 93 10.53 11.87 -21.74
CA TYR A 93 10.25 13.31 -21.65
C TYR A 93 9.68 13.71 -20.28
N ARG A 94 8.66 12.99 -19.77
CA ARG A 94 8.07 13.27 -18.45
C ARG A 94 9.09 13.12 -17.33
N ARG A 95 9.87 12.04 -17.33
CA ARG A 95 10.93 11.82 -16.33
C ARG A 95 12.00 12.90 -16.37
N GLY A 96 12.51 13.24 -17.55
CA GLY A 96 13.52 14.30 -17.70
C GLY A 96 12.99 15.68 -17.28
N LYS A 97 11.71 15.97 -17.53
CA LYS A 97 11.04 17.19 -17.08
C LYS A 97 10.98 17.27 -15.54
N GLU A 98 10.63 16.19 -14.87
CA GLU A 98 10.59 16.12 -13.41
C GLU A 98 11.99 16.30 -12.80
N GLU A 99 13.01 15.69 -13.40
CA GLU A 99 14.41 15.83 -13.00
C GLU A 99 14.93 17.27 -13.20
N LEU A 100 14.60 17.93 -14.32
CA LEU A 100 15.02 19.30 -14.61
C LEU A 100 14.36 20.35 -13.69
N HIS A 101 13.17 20.04 -13.16
CA HIS A 101 12.43 20.94 -12.28
C HIS A 101 12.70 20.72 -10.78
N HIS A 102 13.69 19.90 -10.42
CA HIS A 102 14.20 19.83 -9.04
C HIS A 102 15.05 21.08 -8.72
N TYR A 103 14.39 22.23 -8.60
CA TYR A 103 14.99 23.40 -8.00
C TYR A 103 15.04 23.20 -6.48
N ASN A 104 16.23 22.99 -5.93
CA ASN A 104 16.45 23.11 -4.49
C ASN A 104 16.26 24.58 -4.10
N VAL A 105 15.02 24.91 -3.72
CA VAL A 105 14.70 26.23 -3.17
C VAL A 105 15.42 26.34 -1.82
N VAL A 106 16.42 27.21 -1.76
CA VAL A 106 17.03 27.60 -0.49
C VAL A 106 15.94 28.32 0.33
N PRO A 107 15.46 27.72 1.43
CA PRO A 107 14.29 28.24 2.14
C PRO A 107 14.52 29.65 2.71
N ASP A 108 15.78 30.00 2.98
CA ASP A 108 16.18 31.26 3.61
C ASP A 108 16.49 32.38 2.61
N ARG A 109 16.24 32.17 1.30
CA ARG A 109 16.47 33.24 0.31
C ARG A 109 15.46 34.39 0.55
N PRO A 110 15.91 35.65 0.60
CA PRO A 110 15.05 36.80 0.92
C PRO A 110 13.86 36.94 -0.04
N ASP A 111 14.04 36.56 -1.32
CA ASP A 111 12.99 36.60 -2.34
C ASP A 111 11.80 35.71 -1.95
N PHE A 112 12.03 34.49 -1.44
CA PHE A 112 10.96 33.58 -1.01
C PHE A 112 10.29 34.05 0.27
N ILE A 113 11.06 34.59 1.21
CA ILE A 113 10.52 35.16 2.45
C ILE A 113 9.61 36.35 2.12
N SER A 114 10.06 37.24 1.23
CA SER A 114 9.28 38.40 0.79
C SER A 114 8.00 37.99 0.06
N ALA A 115 8.07 37.02 -0.85
CA ALA A 115 6.90 36.49 -1.56
C ALA A 115 5.90 35.81 -0.61
N ALA A 116 6.38 35.00 0.34
CA ALA A 116 5.54 34.36 1.34
C ALA A 116 4.84 35.39 2.24
N ASN A 117 5.54 36.45 2.65
CA ASN A 117 4.97 37.53 3.44
C ASN A 117 3.95 38.34 2.64
N ALA A 118 4.25 38.67 1.38
CA ALA A 118 3.32 39.34 0.48
C ALA A 118 2.05 38.51 0.26
N ALA A 119 2.19 37.19 0.06
CA ALA A 119 1.06 36.28 -0.07
C ALA A 119 0.21 36.22 1.21
N LYS A 120 0.84 36.15 2.39
CA LYS A 120 0.14 36.20 3.69
C LYS A 120 -0.66 37.50 3.85
N LEU A 121 -0.05 38.64 3.50
CA LEU A 121 -0.68 39.96 3.58
C LEU A 121 -1.81 40.12 2.55
N ALA A 122 -1.64 39.59 1.34
CA ALA A 122 -2.66 39.62 0.29
C ALA A 122 -3.82 38.65 0.57
N SER A 123 -3.60 37.61 1.38
CA SER A 123 -4.65 36.64 1.69
C SER A 123 -5.60 37.17 2.78
N ASP A 124 -6.90 37.17 2.49
CA ASP A 124 -7.95 37.49 3.48
C ASP A 124 -8.12 36.40 4.57
N VAL A 125 -7.25 35.38 4.61
CA VAL A 125 -7.40 34.21 5.49
C VAL A 125 -7.38 34.63 6.96
N ALA A 126 -6.42 35.46 7.36
CA ALA A 126 -6.33 35.96 8.74
C ALA A 126 -7.47 36.93 9.09
N TYR A 127 -7.90 37.76 8.12
CA TYR A 127 -9.02 38.68 8.29
C TYR A 127 -10.34 37.92 8.51
N LYS A 128 -10.60 36.91 7.68
CA LYS A 128 -11.79 36.07 7.76
C LYS A 128 -11.75 35.14 8.96
N SER A 129 -10.58 34.59 9.35
CA SER A 129 -10.48 33.74 10.54
C SER A 129 -10.89 34.47 11.81
N ASN A 130 -10.51 35.75 11.94
CA ASN A 130 -10.92 36.57 13.09
C ASN A 130 -12.39 36.97 13.04
N THR A 131 -13.00 37.03 11.86
CA THR A 131 -14.42 37.36 11.68
C THR A 131 -15.33 36.15 11.91
N GLN A 132 -14.84 34.94 11.62
CA GLN A 132 -15.55 33.66 11.82
C GLN A 132 -15.38 33.11 13.25
N GLN A 133 -14.40 33.61 14.01
CA GLN A 133 -14.40 33.45 15.46
C GLN A 133 -15.70 34.08 15.95
N PRO A 134 -16.62 33.30 16.55
CA PRO A 134 -17.87 33.87 16.99
C PRO A 134 -17.51 34.90 18.04
N VAL A 135 -17.80 36.16 17.73
CA VAL A 135 -17.66 37.28 18.64
C VAL A 135 -18.66 37.04 19.77
N TYR A 136 -18.27 36.21 20.74
CA TYR A 136 -18.90 36.04 22.04
C TYR A 136 -18.12 36.87 23.09
N SER A 137 -17.43 37.93 22.65
CA SER A 137 -16.89 38.93 23.55
C SER A 137 -17.97 39.94 23.91
N ASP A 138 -17.88 40.53 25.10
CA ASP A 138 -18.87 41.41 25.77
C ASP A 138 -19.28 42.69 25.01
N GLY A 139 -18.86 42.86 23.76
CA GLY A 139 -19.25 43.93 22.84
C GLY A 139 -19.96 43.47 21.56
N SER A 140 -20.29 42.18 21.44
CA SER A 140 -20.98 41.65 20.25
C SER A 140 -22.45 42.05 20.18
N VAL A 141 -22.94 42.33 18.98
CA VAL A 141 -24.38 42.60 18.76
C VAL A 141 -25.23 41.41 19.21
N LEU A 142 -24.72 40.18 19.07
CA LEU A 142 -25.43 38.94 19.41
C LEU A 142 -25.45 38.62 20.91
N THR A 143 -24.63 39.29 21.71
CA THR A 143 -24.58 39.16 23.18
C THR A 143 -25.33 40.28 23.89
N ARG A 144 -25.97 41.19 23.14
CA ARG A 144 -26.85 42.20 23.74
C ARG A 144 -28.01 41.52 24.48
N ASN A 145 -28.34 42.04 25.66
CA ASN A 145 -29.30 41.44 26.57
C ASN A 145 -30.70 41.26 25.95
N ASP A 146 -31.12 42.16 25.06
CA ASP A 146 -32.37 42.06 24.29
C ASP A 146 -32.40 40.83 23.36
N ILE A 147 -31.31 40.61 22.62
CA ILE A 147 -31.20 39.46 21.71
C ILE A 147 -31.07 38.15 22.50
N LEU A 148 -30.30 38.14 23.59
CA LEU A 148 -30.16 36.96 24.44
C LEU A 148 -31.51 36.54 25.03
N HIS A 149 -32.25 37.50 25.57
CA HIS A 149 -33.59 37.25 26.11
C HIS A 149 -34.56 36.73 25.04
N ALA A 150 -34.61 37.35 23.86
CA ALA A 150 -35.46 36.89 22.77
C ALA A 150 -35.13 35.45 22.33
N ARG A 151 -33.84 35.09 22.33
CA ARG A 151 -33.39 33.71 22.02
C ARG A 151 -33.83 32.72 23.10
N GLU A 152 -33.75 33.09 24.37
CA GLU A 152 -34.20 32.25 25.48
C GLU A 152 -35.70 32.03 25.44
N VAL A 153 -36.48 33.10 25.27
CA VAL A 153 -37.94 33.02 25.10
C VAL A 153 -38.30 32.13 23.89
N SER A 154 -37.59 32.28 22.77
CA SER A 154 -37.79 31.44 21.59
C SER A 154 -37.48 29.95 21.85
N LYS A 155 -36.43 29.66 22.63
CA LYS A 155 -36.09 28.29 23.03
C LYS A 155 -37.14 27.70 23.97
N LEU A 156 -37.64 28.49 24.92
CA LEU A 156 -38.69 28.08 25.86
C LEU A 156 -40.01 27.78 25.14
N ALA A 157 -40.37 28.61 24.16
CA ALA A 157 -41.58 28.43 23.37
C ALA A 157 -41.47 27.31 22.31
N SER A 158 -40.27 26.81 22.03
CA SER A 158 -40.05 25.84 20.95
C SER A 158 -40.53 24.45 21.34
N GLN A 159 -41.55 23.97 20.63
CA GLN A 159 -42.07 22.60 20.77
C GLN A 159 -41.01 21.53 20.48
N VAL A 160 -40.09 21.79 19.53
CA VAL A 160 -39.00 20.87 19.18
C VAL A 160 -38.05 20.71 20.37
N LYS A 161 -37.63 21.83 20.98
CA LYS A 161 -36.75 21.79 22.17
C LYS A 161 -37.43 21.14 23.36
N TYR A 162 -38.73 21.39 23.54
CA TYR A 162 -39.53 20.71 24.55
C TYR A 162 -39.50 19.19 24.36
N ARG A 163 -39.81 18.71 23.15
CA ARG A 163 -39.79 17.28 22.81
C ARG A 163 -38.41 16.65 23.00
N GLU A 164 -37.34 17.30 22.54
CA GLU A 164 -35.96 16.84 22.75
C GLU A 164 -35.60 16.71 24.24
N SER A 165 -36.00 17.70 25.07
CA SER A 165 -35.75 17.67 26.51
C SER A 165 -36.55 16.57 27.21
N PHE A 166 -37.79 16.36 26.78
CA PHE A 166 -38.65 15.28 27.25
C PHE A 166 -38.04 13.90 26.90
N GLU A 167 -37.65 13.70 25.64
CA GLU A 167 -36.99 12.46 25.19
C GLU A 167 -35.63 12.25 25.88
N ARG A 168 -34.89 13.32 26.17
CA ARG A 168 -33.63 13.25 26.95
C ARG A 168 -33.89 12.77 28.39
N GLY A 169 -34.93 13.29 29.04
CA GLY A 169 -35.35 12.86 30.38
C GLY A 169 -35.83 11.40 30.43
N LEU A 170 -36.32 10.88 29.30
CA LEU A 170 -36.73 9.47 29.15
C LEU A 170 -35.57 8.52 28.80
N ARG A 171 -34.35 9.00 28.53
CA ARG A 171 -33.20 8.12 28.22
C ARG A 171 -32.87 7.27 29.44
N GLY A 172 -33.34 6.02 29.43
CA GLY A 172 -33.13 5.02 30.47
C GLY A 172 -34.41 4.53 31.17
N GLN A 173 -35.56 5.18 30.98
CA GLN A 173 -36.84 4.72 31.51
C GLN A 173 -37.73 4.21 30.37
N LYS A 174 -38.14 2.95 30.47
CA LYS A 174 -39.14 2.38 29.54
C LYS A 174 -40.46 3.15 29.74
N PRO A 175 -41.14 3.63 28.69
CA PRO A 175 -42.38 4.41 28.83
C PRO A 175 -43.39 3.64 29.68
N CYS A 176 -44.00 4.33 30.65
CA CYS A 176 -44.97 3.74 31.59
C CYS A 176 -46.25 3.23 30.90
N TYR A 177 -46.47 3.62 29.65
CA TYR A 177 -47.59 3.21 28.82
C TYR A 177 -47.09 2.77 27.45
N ASN A 178 -47.32 1.50 27.14
CA ASN A 178 -47.12 0.93 25.81
C ASN A 178 -48.52 0.61 25.25
N PRO A 179 -48.92 1.14 24.08
CA PRO A 179 -50.25 0.88 23.52
C PRO A 179 -50.48 -0.61 23.22
N LEU A 180 -49.42 -1.40 23.04
CA LEU A 180 -49.51 -2.85 22.87
C LEU A 180 -49.80 -3.60 24.19
N ASP A 181 -49.59 -2.95 25.33
CA ASP A 181 -49.87 -3.50 26.66
C ASP A 181 -51.28 -3.17 27.16
N CYS A 182 -52.07 -2.37 26.43
CA CYS A 182 -53.41 -2.03 26.86
C CYS A 182 -54.33 -3.28 26.86
N LEU A 183 -55.26 -3.29 27.82
CA LEU A 183 -56.16 -4.42 28.06
C LEU A 183 -56.98 -4.77 26.81
N SER A 184 -57.45 -3.76 26.07
CA SER A 184 -58.19 -3.94 24.82
C SER A 184 -57.37 -4.68 23.77
N PHE A 185 -56.11 -4.33 23.57
CA PHE A 185 -55.23 -4.98 22.59
C PHE A 185 -54.93 -6.44 22.97
N ARG A 186 -54.74 -6.71 24.27
CA ARG A 186 -54.56 -8.08 24.79
C ARG A 186 -55.80 -8.94 24.56
N HIS A 187 -57.00 -8.40 24.80
CA HIS A 187 -58.25 -9.12 24.54
C HIS A 187 -58.44 -9.45 23.07
N THR A 188 -58.16 -8.50 22.16
CA THR A 188 -58.26 -8.75 20.72
C THR A 188 -57.26 -9.80 20.25
N GLN A 189 -56.03 -9.79 20.79
CA GLN A 189 -55.01 -10.78 20.44
C GLN A 189 -55.38 -12.18 20.95
N ALA A 190 -55.88 -12.29 22.18
CA ALA A 190 -56.33 -13.56 22.75
C ALA A 190 -57.53 -14.14 21.98
N ALA A 191 -58.50 -13.30 21.61
CA ALA A 191 -59.63 -13.70 20.78
C ALA A 191 -59.18 -14.19 19.39
N ALA A 192 -58.24 -13.50 18.75
CA ALA A 192 -57.70 -13.90 17.46
C ALA A 192 -56.92 -15.23 17.53
N ALA A 193 -56.16 -15.45 18.61
CA ALA A 193 -55.44 -16.72 18.82
C ALA A 193 -56.39 -17.91 19.03
N LEU A 194 -57.52 -17.71 19.71
CA LEU A 194 -58.56 -18.73 19.85
C LEU A 194 -59.28 -19.02 18.52
N ALA A 195 -59.51 -18.00 17.71
CA ALA A 195 -60.16 -18.15 16.41
C ALA A 195 -59.27 -18.80 15.34
N SER A 196 -57.95 -18.83 15.57
CA SER A 196 -56.96 -19.41 14.65
C SER A 196 -56.60 -20.87 14.95
N GLN A 197 -57.16 -21.47 16.02
CA GLN A 197 -57.05 -22.91 16.34
C GLN A 197 -58.14 -23.71 15.63
#